data_AF-A0A661LR42-F1
#
_entry.id   AF-A0A661LR42-F1
#
_cell.length_a   1.000
_cell.length_b   1.000
_cell.length_c   1.000
_cell.angle_alpha   90.00
_cell.angle_beta   90.00
_cell.angle_gamma   90.00
#
_symmetry.space_group_name_H-M   'P 1'
#
loop_
_entity.id
_entity.type
_entity.pdbx_description
1 polymer ?
#
loop_
_entity_poly.entity_id
_entity_poly.type
_entity_poly.pdbx_seq_one_letter_code
_entity_poly.pdbx_strand_id
1 'polypeptide(L)'
;DRLFAGADTLSTSYALSLAIKKIPSFDLILCGKESWDAMTAQVGPQLSELLNLPQLTYATEITVNRNSVKIKQKLEDGFRILEASFPALITVEKEINQPRIPPMDSIMEAYRDKEVQVWTAEDLVKDKKYFGLKGSPTQSRKVYSKKVQKGKVTILEGEPDEVAGRLIQTLKQKGLL
;
A
#
# COMPACT_ATOMS: atom_id res chain seq x y z
N ASP A 1 14.69 -3.82 15.79
CA ASP A 1 16.11 -4.13 15.53
C ASP A 1 16.72 -2.99 14.71
N ARG A 2 17.91 -2.48 15.10
CA ARG A 2 18.58 -1.37 14.40
C ARG A 2 19.10 -1.77 13.01
N LEU A 3 19.26 -3.06 12.73
CA LEU A 3 19.75 -3.54 11.45
C LEU A 3 18.77 -3.31 10.29
N PHE A 4 17.49 -3.09 10.58
CA PHE A 4 16.49 -2.74 9.56
C PHE A 4 16.39 -1.22 9.30
N ALA A 5 17.16 -0.39 10.00
CA ALA A 5 17.04 1.06 9.88
C ALA A 5 17.46 1.57 8.50
N GLY A 6 16.67 2.51 7.96
CA GLY A 6 16.94 3.16 6.67
C GLY A 6 16.72 2.25 5.45
N ALA A 7 15.92 1.18 5.60
CA ALA A 7 15.56 0.30 4.50
C ALA A 7 14.73 1.03 3.44
N ASP A 8 15.05 0.78 2.17
CA ASP A 8 14.15 1.05 1.05
C ASP A 8 13.15 -0.08 0.83
N THR A 9 12.38 -0.02 -0.26
CA THR A 9 11.32 -1.00 -0.54
C THR A 9 11.87 -2.41 -0.72
N LEU A 10 13.02 -2.57 -1.41
CA LEU A 10 13.64 -3.88 -1.66
C LEU A 10 14.18 -4.49 -0.36
N SER A 11 14.89 -3.71 0.44
CA SER A 11 15.40 -4.20 1.72
C SER A 11 14.25 -4.54 2.69
N THR A 12 13.17 -3.75 2.67
CA THR A 12 11.96 -3.98 3.46
C THR A 12 11.25 -5.26 3.04
N SER A 13 10.98 -5.44 1.74
CA SER A 13 10.33 -6.65 1.21
C SER A 13 11.19 -7.89 1.43
N TYR A 14 12.51 -7.79 1.32
CA TYR A 14 13.43 -8.89 1.65
C TYR A 14 13.29 -9.35 3.11
N ALA A 15 13.35 -8.43 4.08
CA ALA A 15 13.18 -8.77 5.49
C ALA A 15 11.80 -9.40 5.78
N LEU A 16 10.73 -8.83 5.22
CA LEU A 16 9.38 -9.36 5.35
C LEU A 16 9.25 -10.76 4.72
N SER A 17 9.88 -11.01 3.57
CA SER A 17 9.84 -12.32 2.91
C SER A 17 10.47 -13.42 3.77
N LEU A 18 11.57 -13.11 4.48
CA LEU A 18 12.20 -14.04 5.40
C LEU A 18 11.33 -14.32 6.62
N ALA A 19 10.68 -13.28 7.16
CA ALA A 19 9.74 -13.45 8.27
C ALA A 19 8.54 -14.32 7.86
N ILE A 20 7.96 -14.10 6.67
CA ILE A 20 6.86 -14.90 6.15
C ILE A 20 7.27 -16.36 5.97
N LYS A 21 8.49 -16.63 5.48
CA LYS A 21 9.03 -18.00 5.35
C LYS A 21 9.19 -18.74 6.69
N LYS A 22 9.18 -18.04 7.84
CA LYS A 22 9.19 -18.67 9.17
C LYS A 22 7.80 -19.11 9.63
N ILE A 23 6.74 -18.62 9.00
CA ILE A 23 5.37 -19.00 9.33
C ILE A 23 5.11 -20.38 8.69
N PRO A 24 4.65 -21.41 9.44
CA PRO A 24 4.59 -22.78 8.94
C PRO A 24 3.75 -22.98 7.66
N SER A 25 2.67 -22.23 7.50
CA SER A 25 1.79 -22.31 6.34
C SER A 25 0.96 -21.04 6.16
N PHE A 26 0.70 -20.67 4.91
CA PHE A 26 -0.26 -19.62 4.55
C PHE A 26 -0.86 -19.93 3.18
N ASP A 27 -2.11 -19.53 2.99
CA ASP A 27 -2.78 -19.60 1.67
C ASP A 27 -2.83 -18.22 1.01
N LEU A 28 -2.88 -17.14 1.80
CA LEU A 28 -3.08 -15.80 1.29
C LEU A 28 -2.28 -14.78 2.09
N ILE A 29 -1.59 -13.89 1.38
CA ILE A 29 -0.94 -12.71 1.95
C ILE A 29 -1.72 -11.48 1.52
N LEU A 30 -2.15 -10.67 2.48
CA LEU A 30 -2.80 -9.38 2.22
C LEU A 30 -1.83 -8.25 2.55
N CYS A 31 -1.69 -7.31 1.61
CA CYS A 31 -0.98 -6.06 1.80
C CYS A 31 -1.91 -4.89 1.47
N GLY A 32 -1.70 -3.73 2.08
CA GLY A 32 -2.26 -2.49 1.53
C GLY A 32 -1.61 -2.18 0.17
N LYS A 33 -2.32 -1.46 -0.72
CA LYS A 33 -1.78 -0.97 -1.99
C LYS A 33 -0.45 -0.25 -1.79
N GLU A 34 -0.43 0.69 -0.85
CA GLU A 34 0.72 1.50 -0.51
C GLU A 34 0.62 1.96 0.95
N SER A 35 1.75 2.37 1.53
CA SER A 35 1.75 3.10 2.78
C SER A 35 1.55 4.59 2.52
N TRP A 36 0.88 5.29 3.43
CA TRP A 36 0.52 6.70 3.23
C TRP A 36 1.70 7.67 3.43
N ASP A 37 2.77 7.22 4.07
CA ASP A 37 3.98 8.00 4.30
C ASP A 37 4.86 8.10 3.04
N ALA A 38 5.14 6.97 2.40
CA ALA A 38 6.06 6.88 1.26
C ALA A 38 5.35 6.69 -0.10
N MET A 39 4.13 6.16 -0.11
CA MET A 39 3.28 6.00 -1.30
C MET A 39 3.95 5.32 -2.51
N THR A 40 4.82 4.32 -2.26
CA THR A 40 5.59 3.68 -3.34
C THR A 40 4.84 2.59 -4.07
N ALA A 41 3.85 1.96 -3.43
CA ALA A 41 3.13 0.77 -3.91
C ALA A 41 4.01 -0.44 -4.31
N GLN A 42 5.25 -0.51 -3.82
CA GLN A 42 6.25 -1.48 -4.30
C GLN A 42 6.42 -2.72 -3.41
N VAL A 43 6.23 -2.60 -2.09
CA VAL A 43 6.58 -3.67 -1.14
C VAL A 43 5.75 -4.94 -1.38
N GLY A 44 4.45 -4.82 -1.65
CA GLY A 44 3.57 -5.96 -1.95
C GLY A 44 4.01 -6.74 -3.20
N PRO A 45 4.15 -6.09 -4.36
CA PRO A 45 4.68 -6.74 -5.57
C PRO A 45 6.06 -7.37 -5.40
N GLN A 46 6.99 -6.67 -4.74
CA GLN A 46 8.33 -7.21 -4.47
C GLN A 46 8.27 -8.46 -3.57
N LEU A 47 7.38 -8.46 -2.56
CA LEU A 47 7.15 -9.64 -1.72
C LEU A 47 6.66 -10.83 -2.55
N SER A 48 5.73 -10.60 -3.48
CA SER A 48 5.22 -11.66 -4.35
C SER A 48 6.34 -12.28 -5.19
N GLU A 49 7.21 -11.45 -5.76
CA GLU A 49 8.38 -11.91 -6.51
C GLU A 49 9.36 -12.71 -5.64
N LEU A 50 9.74 -12.17 -4.47
CA LEU A 50 10.68 -12.82 -3.54
C LEU A 50 10.18 -14.16 -2.96
N LEU A 51 8.86 -14.33 -2.92
CA LEU A 51 8.19 -15.56 -2.48
C LEU A 51 7.77 -16.45 -3.65
N ASN A 52 7.97 -16.01 -4.90
CA ASN A 52 7.53 -16.68 -6.12
C ASN A 52 6.01 -17.01 -6.11
N LEU A 53 5.19 -16.01 -5.78
CA LEU A 53 3.73 -16.12 -5.68
C LEU A 53 3.04 -15.34 -6.80
N PRO A 54 1.84 -15.77 -7.25
CA PRO A 54 0.95 -14.93 -8.03
C PRO A 54 0.58 -13.64 -7.29
N GLN A 55 0.65 -12.50 -7.98
CA GLN A 55 0.24 -11.19 -7.46
C GLN A 55 -1.07 -10.70 -8.05
N LEU A 56 -1.93 -10.15 -7.19
CA LEU A 56 -3.24 -9.61 -7.52
C LEU A 56 -3.36 -8.22 -6.88
N THR A 57 -2.99 -7.17 -7.61
CA THR A 57 -2.85 -5.82 -7.04
C THR A 57 -4.13 -4.99 -7.18
N TYR A 58 -4.24 -3.88 -6.44
CA TYR A 58 -5.34 -2.90 -6.53
C TYR A 58 -6.75 -3.53 -6.38
N ALA A 59 -6.89 -4.51 -5.48
CA ALA A 59 -8.16 -5.20 -5.25
C ALA A 59 -9.17 -4.28 -4.53
N THR A 60 -10.35 -4.12 -5.11
CA THR A 60 -11.51 -3.43 -4.50
C THR A 60 -12.57 -4.39 -3.99
N GLU A 61 -12.54 -5.65 -4.44
CA GLU A 61 -13.38 -6.74 -3.95
C GLU A 61 -12.55 -8.03 -3.97
N ILE A 62 -12.76 -8.92 -3.00
CA ILE A 62 -12.11 -10.24 -2.91
C ILE A 62 -13.20 -11.30 -2.72
N THR A 63 -13.18 -12.34 -3.53
CA THR A 63 -14.02 -13.54 -3.40
C THR A 63 -13.14 -14.76 -3.29
N VAL A 64 -13.28 -15.50 -2.20
CA VAL A 64 -12.50 -16.71 -1.94
C VAL A 64 -13.33 -17.93 -2.36
N ASN A 65 -12.73 -18.79 -3.18
CA ASN A 65 -13.24 -20.10 -3.53
C ASN A 65 -12.42 -21.18 -2.80
N ARG A 66 -12.77 -22.47 -2.99
CA ARG A 66 -12.11 -23.59 -2.30
C ARG A 66 -10.58 -23.62 -2.49
N ASN A 67 -10.10 -23.41 -3.72
CA ASN A 67 -8.68 -23.52 -4.08
C ASN A 67 -8.12 -22.28 -4.81
N SER A 68 -8.93 -21.23 -4.95
CA SER A 68 -8.57 -20.02 -5.69
C SER A 68 -9.13 -18.78 -5.01
N VAL A 69 -8.55 -17.64 -5.35
CA VAL A 69 -9.04 -16.32 -4.97
C VAL A 69 -9.26 -15.49 -6.22
N LYS A 70 -10.41 -14.82 -6.27
CA LYS A 70 -10.82 -13.90 -7.32
C LYS A 70 -10.84 -12.49 -6.76
N ILE A 71 -10.31 -11.54 -7.52
CA ILE A 71 -10.40 -10.12 -7.17
C ILE A 71 -11.02 -9.30 -8.28
N LYS A 72 -11.63 -8.19 -7.90
CA LYS A 72 -11.92 -7.08 -8.79
C LYS A 72 -10.78 -6.07 -8.67
N GLN A 73 -10.00 -5.92 -9.73
CA GLN A 73 -8.88 -4.99 -9.78
C GLN A 73 -9.33 -3.64 -10.36
N LYS A 74 -9.04 -2.55 -9.65
CA LYS A 74 -9.26 -1.17 -10.11
C LYS A 74 -8.25 -0.80 -11.20
N LEU A 75 -8.73 -0.20 -12.28
CA LEU A 75 -7.96 0.42 -13.35
C LEU A 75 -8.38 1.90 -13.47
N GLU A 76 -7.70 2.68 -14.32
CA GLU A 76 -8.04 4.09 -14.55
C GLU A 76 -9.49 4.23 -15.08
N ASP A 77 -9.84 3.47 -16.12
CA ASP A 77 -11.14 3.56 -16.80
C ASP A 77 -12.05 2.35 -16.55
N GLY A 78 -11.93 1.69 -15.39
CA GLY A 78 -12.84 0.62 -15.01
C GLY A 78 -12.24 -0.43 -14.08
N PHE A 79 -12.59 -1.69 -14.30
CA PHE A 79 -12.07 -2.81 -13.54
C PHE A 79 -11.87 -4.05 -14.40
N ARG A 80 -11.02 -4.96 -13.93
CA ARG A 80 -10.94 -6.33 -14.46
C ARG A 80 -11.06 -7.34 -13.34
N ILE A 81 -11.53 -8.54 -13.69
CA ILE A 81 -11.59 -9.67 -12.77
C ILE A 81 -10.34 -10.52 -12.98
N LEU A 82 -9.61 -10.77 -11.90
CA LEU A 82 -8.43 -11.65 -11.90
C LEU A 82 -8.67 -12.81 -10.94
N GLU A 83 -8.12 -13.98 -11.26
CA GLU A 83 -8.21 -15.17 -10.42
C GLU A 83 -6.84 -15.86 -10.36
N ALA A 84 -6.46 -16.33 -9.17
CA ALA A 84 -5.25 -17.11 -8.97
C ALA A 84 -5.51 -18.25 -7.97
N SER A 85 -4.80 -19.37 -8.13
CA SER A 85 -4.76 -20.44 -7.15
C SER A 85 -3.96 -20.04 -5.92
N PHE A 86 -4.26 -20.64 -4.77
CA PHE A 86 -3.43 -20.49 -3.57
C PHE A 86 -2.10 -21.26 -3.69
N PRO A 87 -1.01 -20.79 -3.06
CA PRO A 87 -0.91 -19.54 -2.31
C PRO A 87 -0.80 -18.30 -3.21
N ALA A 88 -1.33 -17.16 -2.79
CA ALA A 88 -1.29 -15.91 -3.56
C ALA A 88 -1.08 -14.66 -2.67
N LEU A 89 -0.65 -13.55 -3.28
CA LEU A 89 -0.54 -12.24 -2.63
C LEU A 89 -1.50 -11.25 -3.26
N ILE A 90 -2.27 -10.54 -2.42
CA ILE A 90 -3.20 -9.49 -2.85
C ILE A 90 -2.79 -8.15 -2.24
N THR A 91 -2.75 -7.09 -3.07
CA THR A 91 -2.73 -5.72 -2.54
C THR A 91 -4.11 -5.11 -2.64
N VAL A 92 -4.60 -4.53 -1.53
CA VAL A 92 -5.97 -4.01 -1.42
C VAL A 92 -6.01 -2.49 -1.49
N GLU A 93 -7.02 -1.97 -2.18
CA GLU A 93 -7.36 -0.55 -2.16
C GLU A 93 -8.00 -0.15 -0.83
N LYS A 94 -7.86 1.13 -0.46
CA LYS A 94 -8.49 1.68 0.76
C LYS A 94 -10.02 1.49 0.76
N GLU A 95 -10.62 1.52 -0.42
CA GLU A 95 -12.07 1.46 -0.63
C GLU A 95 -12.65 0.05 -0.48
N ILE A 96 -11.82 -0.99 -0.30
CA ILE A 96 -12.27 -2.40 -0.26
C ILE A 96 -13.31 -2.67 0.83
N ASN A 97 -13.16 -2.04 2.00
CA ASN A 97 -14.08 -2.18 3.12
C ASN A 97 -13.94 -1.02 4.12
N GLN A 98 -14.81 -1.01 5.12
CA GLN A 98 -14.64 -0.21 6.33
C GLN A 98 -14.17 -1.13 7.46
N PRO A 99 -12.95 -0.96 8.01
CA PRO A 99 -12.49 -1.77 9.15
C PRO A 99 -13.43 -1.64 10.34
N ARG A 100 -13.77 -2.78 10.96
CA ARG A 100 -14.64 -2.83 12.13
C ARG A 100 -14.01 -2.12 13.33
N ILE A 101 -14.83 -1.47 14.15
CA ILE A 101 -14.40 -0.96 15.45
C ILE A 101 -14.22 -2.16 16.40
N PRO A 102 -13.06 -2.31 17.06
CA PRO A 102 -12.86 -3.40 18.01
C PRO A 102 -13.68 -3.17 19.28
N PRO A 103 -14.40 -4.19 19.80
CA PRO A 103 -15.09 -4.09 21.09
C PRO A 103 -14.07 -4.04 22.24
N MET A 104 -14.45 -3.42 23.35
CA MET A 104 -13.55 -3.20 24.51
C MET A 104 -12.97 -4.52 25.04
N ASP A 105 -13.77 -5.57 25.12
CA ASP A 105 -13.32 -6.87 25.62
C ASP A 105 -12.19 -7.47 24.76
N SER A 106 -12.28 -7.35 23.43
CA SER A 106 -11.20 -7.79 22.53
C SER A 106 -9.93 -6.97 22.70
N ILE A 107 -10.03 -5.68 23.04
CA ILE A 107 -8.86 -4.84 23.33
C ILE A 107 -8.19 -5.33 24.63
N MET A 108 -8.99 -5.62 25.65
CA MET A 108 -8.49 -6.10 26.95
C MET A 108 -7.85 -7.49 26.84
N GLU A 109 -8.49 -8.42 26.10
CA GLU A 109 -7.94 -9.75 25.81
C GLU A 109 -6.62 -9.63 25.04
N ALA A 110 -6.56 -8.80 24.00
CA ALA A 110 -5.34 -8.57 23.23
C ALA A 110 -4.19 -8.04 24.09
N TYR A 111 -4.49 -7.16 25.06
CA TYR A 111 -3.47 -6.58 25.94
C TYR A 111 -2.99 -7.53 27.04
N ARG A 112 -3.89 -8.33 27.61
CA ARG A 112 -3.58 -9.19 28.77
C ARG A 112 -3.10 -10.58 28.39
N ASP A 113 -3.70 -11.14 27.35
CA ASP A 113 -3.68 -12.60 27.13
C ASP A 113 -2.96 -12.99 25.83
N LYS A 114 -2.70 -12.05 24.91
CA LYS A 114 -2.00 -12.33 23.65
C LYS A 114 -0.53 -11.93 23.75
N GLU A 115 0.36 -12.87 23.45
CA GLU A 115 1.79 -12.60 23.33
C GLU A 115 2.13 -12.13 21.91
N VAL A 116 2.87 -11.04 21.82
CA VAL A 116 3.43 -10.56 20.55
C VAL A 116 4.81 -11.17 20.36
N GLN A 117 4.92 -12.12 19.44
CA GLN A 117 6.20 -12.69 19.08
C GLN A 117 7.08 -11.64 18.40
N VAL A 118 8.29 -11.43 18.93
CA VAL A 118 9.26 -10.47 18.39
C VAL A 118 10.40 -11.24 17.72
N TRP A 119 10.57 -11.02 16.41
CA TRP A 119 11.74 -11.50 15.67
C TRP A 119 12.72 -10.37 15.40
N THR A 120 14.00 -10.66 15.55
CA THR A 120 15.13 -9.81 15.22
C THR A 120 15.77 -10.28 13.90
N ALA A 121 16.72 -9.51 13.38
CA ALA A 121 17.48 -9.90 12.20
C ALA A 121 18.25 -11.22 12.39
N GLU A 122 18.65 -11.54 13.63
CA GLU A 122 19.31 -12.81 13.97
C GLU A 122 18.37 -14.00 13.75
N ASP A 123 17.09 -13.81 14.03
CA ASP A 123 16.07 -14.85 13.91
C ASP A 123 15.73 -15.15 12.44
N LEU A 124 16.01 -14.23 11.52
CA LEU A 124 15.62 -14.34 10.11
C LEU A 124 16.69 -15.01 9.25
N VAL A 125 17.95 -14.58 9.37
CA VAL A 125 19.05 -15.09 8.53
C VAL A 125 20.41 -14.74 9.12
N LYS A 126 21.44 -15.55 8.80
CA LYS A 126 22.83 -15.29 9.20
C LYS A 126 23.46 -14.13 8.42
N ASP A 127 23.29 -14.11 7.09
CA ASP A 127 23.81 -13.04 6.22
C ASP A 127 22.84 -11.85 6.17
N LYS A 128 23.23 -10.77 6.84
CA LYS A 128 22.41 -9.57 7.05
C LYS A 128 22.72 -8.45 6.03
N LYS A 129 23.46 -8.74 4.96
CA LYS A 129 23.90 -7.72 3.98
C LYS A 129 22.76 -7.01 3.26
N TYR A 130 21.60 -7.66 3.16
CA TYR A 130 20.42 -7.12 2.48
C TYR A 130 19.45 -6.37 3.43
N PHE A 131 19.86 -6.11 4.68
CA PHE A 131 19.03 -5.38 5.64
C PHE A 131 19.39 -3.89 5.75
N GLY A 132 18.35 -3.09 6.01
CA GLY A 132 18.47 -1.67 6.26
C GLY A 132 19.12 -0.91 5.11
N LEU A 133 19.74 0.22 5.44
CA LEU A 133 20.41 1.08 4.48
C LEU A 133 21.48 0.36 3.65
N LYS A 134 22.19 -0.62 4.22
CA LYS A 134 23.24 -1.38 3.51
C LYS A 134 22.67 -2.25 2.39
N GLY A 135 21.49 -2.81 2.60
CA GLY A 135 20.79 -3.62 1.60
C GLY A 135 19.93 -2.82 0.64
N SER A 136 19.88 -1.50 0.79
CA SER A 136 18.98 -0.62 0.04
C SER A 136 19.66 -0.10 -1.22
N PRO A 137 19.22 -0.52 -2.43
CA PRO A 137 19.72 0.06 -3.68
C PRO A 137 19.35 1.53 -3.84
N THR A 138 18.28 2.01 -3.19
CA THR A 138 17.84 3.40 -3.25
C THR A 138 18.04 4.11 -1.91
N GLN A 139 18.36 5.40 -1.96
CA GLN A 139 18.57 6.22 -0.75
C GLN A 139 18.01 7.63 -0.97
N SER A 140 17.29 8.15 0.03
CA SER A 140 16.81 9.53 -0.01
C SER A 140 17.97 10.49 0.22
N ARG A 141 18.33 11.25 -0.82
CA ARG A 141 19.44 12.21 -0.76
C ARG A 141 19.04 13.54 -0.12
N LYS A 142 17.84 14.02 -0.41
CA LYS A 142 17.34 15.32 0.08
C LYS A 142 15.82 15.31 0.09
N VAL A 143 15.25 15.70 1.23
CA VAL A 143 13.81 15.91 1.39
C VAL A 143 13.59 17.41 1.58
N TYR A 144 12.63 17.98 0.85
CA TYR A 144 12.27 19.39 0.96
C TYR A 144 10.76 19.54 0.93
N SER A 145 10.23 20.47 1.73
CA SER A 145 8.82 20.81 1.69
C SER A 145 8.54 21.71 0.50
N LYS A 146 7.62 21.28 -0.38
CA LYS A 146 7.14 22.12 -1.48
C LYS A 146 6.39 23.32 -0.88
N LYS A 147 6.93 24.53 -1.05
CA LYS A 147 6.18 25.76 -0.71
C LYS A 147 5.00 25.85 -1.68
N VAL A 148 3.80 25.58 -1.19
CA VAL A 148 2.57 25.78 -1.97
C VAL A 148 2.39 27.29 -2.16
N GLN A 149 2.65 27.77 -3.36
CA GLN A 149 2.28 29.14 -3.71
C GLN A 149 0.76 29.18 -3.81
N LYS A 150 0.11 30.01 -2.99
CA LYS A 150 -1.33 30.21 -3.11
C LYS A 150 -1.58 30.79 -4.51
N GLY A 151 -2.34 30.06 -5.33
CA GLY A 151 -2.77 30.57 -6.63
C GLY A 151 -3.61 31.83 -6.46
N LYS A 152 -3.66 32.67 -7.50
CA LYS A 152 -4.59 33.81 -7.53
C LYS A 152 -6.00 33.27 -7.55
N VAL A 153 -6.74 33.45 -6.46
CA VAL A 153 -8.17 33.12 -6.38
C VAL A 153 -8.93 34.25 -7.05
N THR A 154 -9.85 33.90 -7.95
CA THR A 154 -10.76 34.85 -8.58
C THR A 154 -12.17 34.37 -8.31
N ILE A 155 -12.91 35.15 -7.52
CA ILE A 155 -14.32 34.93 -7.26
C ILE A 155 -15.09 35.64 -8.38
N LEU A 156 -15.98 34.93 -9.04
CA LEU A 156 -16.84 35.48 -10.08
C LEU A 156 -18.21 35.78 -9.46
N GLU A 157 -18.63 37.04 -9.50
CA GLU A 157 -19.91 37.51 -8.96
C GLU A 157 -20.87 37.88 -10.10
N GLY A 158 -22.18 37.69 -9.87
CA GLY A 158 -23.25 38.03 -10.82
C GLY A 158 -24.30 36.92 -10.94
N GLU A 159 -25.18 37.05 -11.92
CA GLU A 159 -26.22 36.05 -12.20
C GLU A 159 -25.62 34.70 -12.64
N PRO A 160 -26.23 33.57 -12.27
CA PRO A 160 -25.66 32.24 -12.48
C PRO A 160 -25.23 31.94 -13.93
N ASP A 161 -26.05 32.31 -14.91
CA ASP A 161 -25.80 32.02 -16.33
C ASP A 161 -24.57 32.77 -16.87
N GLU A 162 -24.41 34.04 -16.48
CA GLU A 162 -23.27 34.86 -16.89
C GLU A 162 -21.97 34.43 -16.22
N VAL A 163 -22.06 34.00 -14.96
CA VAL A 163 -20.92 33.47 -14.21
C VAL A 163 -20.46 32.14 -14.82
N ALA A 164 -21.38 31.25 -15.18
CA ALA A 164 -21.07 29.98 -15.84
C ALA A 164 -20.36 30.18 -17.18
N GLY A 165 -20.86 31.11 -18.01
CA GLY A 165 -20.22 31.46 -19.30
C GLY A 165 -18.79 31.98 -19.13
N ARG A 166 -18.59 32.92 -18.20
CA ARG A 166 -17.26 33.48 -17.88
C ARG A 166 -16.31 32.43 -17.30
N LEU A 167 -16.81 31.52 -16.48
CA LEU A 167 -16.02 30.42 -15.93
C LEU A 167 -15.49 29.51 -17.04
N ILE A 168 -16.35 29.04 -17.95
CA ILE A 168 -15.96 28.17 -19.06
C ILE A 168 -14.92 28.86 -19.94
N GLN A 169 -15.12 30.14 -20.26
CA GLN A 169 -14.16 30.91 -21.06
C GLN A 169 -12.80 31.01 -20.36
N THR A 170 -12.78 31.28 -19.04
CA THR A 170 -11.56 31.38 -18.25
C THR A 170 -10.82 30.04 -18.19
N LEU A 171 -11.54 28.92 -18.04
CA LEU A 171 -10.96 27.59 -18.01
C LEU A 171 -10.34 27.19 -19.36
N LYS A 172 -11.03 27.47 -20.47
CA LYS A 172 -10.49 27.25 -21.83
C LYS A 172 -9.23 28.08 -22.09
N GLN A 173 -9.24 29.36 -21.70
CA GLN A 173 -8.05 30.22 -21.84
C GLN A 173 -6.84 29.71 -21.05
N LYS A 174 -7.07 29.00 -19.95
CA LYS A 174 -6.02 28.41 -19.12
C LYS A 174 -5.66 26.97 -19.52
N GLY A 175 -6.31 26.39 -20.53
CA GLY A 175 -6.08 25.00 -20.95
C GLY A 175 -6.48 23.96 -19.90
N LEU A 176 -7.46 24.31 -19.04
CA LEU A 176 -7.99 23.42 -18.00
C LEU A 176 -9.25 22.67 -18.45
N LEU A 177 -9.76 23.00 -19.64
CA LEU A 177 -10.85 22.37 -20.38
C LEU A 177 -10.44 22.24 -21.84
#